data_AF-A0ABD3FTZ2-F1
#
_entry.id   AF-A0ABD3FTZ2-F1
#
_cell.length_a   1.000
_cell.length_b   1.000
_cell.length_c   1.000
_cell.angle_alpha   90.00
_cell.angle_beta   90.00
_cell.angle_gamma   90.00
#
_symmetry.space_group_name_H-M   'P 1'
#
loop_
_entity.id
_entity.type
_entity.pdbx_description
1 polymer ?
#
loop_
_entity_poly.entity_id
_entity_poly.type
_entity_poly.pdbx_seq_one_letter_code
_entity_poly.pdbx_strand_id
1 'polypeptide(L)'
;MDTSGREAEEGERTQAFPSELPMENDDYTLPDYYVRKCYSEYYDLILEMLKTYNIITVTGTPGIGKSIFYAYFYQRHKKSRPDTTIITASFTKDSVTRPWLAEGRIGSGGLA
;
A
#
# COMPACT_ATOMS: atom_id res chain seq x y z
N MET A 1 -43.58 14.99 1.11
CA MET A 1 -42.13 15.04 1.40
C MET A 1 -41.72 13.60 1.63
N ASP A 2 -41.28 12.94 0.55
CA ASP A 2 -40.85 11.55 0.57
C ASP A 2 -39.35 11.57 0.34
N THR A 3 -38.57 11.31 1.38
CA THR A 3 -37.11 11.13 1.31
C THR A 3 -36.80 9.66 1.59
N SER A 4 -37.35 8.78 0.75
CA SER A 4 -36.85 7.41 0.60
C SER A 4 -35.71 7.41 -0.42
N GLY A 5 -34.49 7.47 0.10
CA GLY A 5 -33.26 7.50 -0.69
C GLY A 5 -32.05 7.45 0.21
N ARG A 6 -32.03 6.52 1.18
CA ARG A 6 -30.77 6.14 1.83
C ARG A 6 -30.11 5.14 0.90
N GLU A 7 -29.04 5.63 0.29
CA GLU A 7 -28.20 4.96 -0.69
C GLU A 7 -27.79 3.56 -0.21
N ALA A 8 -27.81 2.67 -1.18
CA ALA A 8 -27.65 1.24 -1.04
C ALA A 8 -26.23 0.81 -0.65
N GLU A 9 -26.17 -0.32 0.05
CA GLU A 9 -25.11 -1.34 0.06
C GLU A 9 -23.71 -0.94 0.55
N GLU A 10 -23.57 -1.00 1.87
CA GLU A 10 -22.30 -1.24 2.57
C GLU A 10 -21.86 -2.70 2.35
N GLY A 11 -21.36 -2.99 1.15
CA GLY A 11 -20.70 -4.27 0.85
C GLY A 11 -19.44 -4.44 1.69
N GLU A 12 -19.32 -5.61 2.30
CA GLU A 12 -18.23 -6.14 3.13
C GLU A 12 -16.87 -5.44 2.93
N ARG A 13 -16.46 -4.57 3.87
CA ARG A 13 -15.20 -3.82 3.78
C ARG A 13 -13.97 -4.60 4.22
N THR A 14 -14.11 -5.86 4.60
CA THR A 14 -13.00 -6.71 5.03
C THR A 14 -12.78 -7.85 4.03
N GLN A 15 -11.53 -8.27 3.88
CA GLN A 15 -11.14 -9.38 3.02
C GLN A 15 -10.17 -10.30 3.78
N ALA A 16 -10.30 -11.61 3.58
CA ALA A 16 -9.35 -12.58 4.15
C ALA A 16 -7.95 -12.29 3.63
N PHE A 17 -6.93 -12.47 4.47
CA PHE A 17 -5.55 -12.34 4.01
C PHE A 17 -5.16 -13.53 3.12
N PRO A 18 -4.43 -13.34 2.00
CA PRO A 18 -4.03 -14.45 1.13
C PRO A 18 -2.94 -15.29 1.78
N SER A 19 -3.19 -16.58 1.98
CA SER A 19 -2.25 -17.53 2.60
C SER A 19 -1.02 -17.81 1.73
N GLU A 20 -1.03 -17.42 0.46
CA GLU A 20 0.12 -17.56 -0.44
C GLU A 20 1.18 -16.48 -0.22
N LEU A 21 0.88 -15.43 0.55
CA LEU A 21 1.81 -14.35 0.79
C LEU A 21 2.62 -14.59 2.07
N PRO A 22 3.96 -14.44 2.02
CA PRO A 22 4.84 -14.67 3.18
C PRO A 22 4.67 -13.61 4.30
N MET A 23 3.71 -12.70 4.15
CA MET A 23 3.37 -11.71 5.16
C MET A 23 2.46 -12.26 6.26
N GLU A 24 2.07 -13.53 6.18
CA GLU A 24 1.45 -14.31 7.26
C GLU A 24 2.47 -14.71 8.36
N ASN A 25 3.68 -14.17 8.37
CA ASN A 25 4.64 -14.41 9.45
C ASN A 25 4.03 -14.03 10.81
N ASP A 26 4.30 -14.86 11.82
CA ASP A 26 3.70 -14.95 13.16
C ASP A 26 3.46 -13.62 13.92
N ASP A 27 4.12 -12.52 13.51
CA ASP A 27 3.93 -11.17 14.06
C ASP A 27 2.67 -10.44 13.52
N TYR A 28 2.12 -10.87 12.38
CA TYR A 28 1.04 -10.18 11.65
C TYR A 28 -0.11 -11.11 11.26
N THR A 29 -0.41 -12.16 12.03
CA THR A 29 -1.54 -13.09 11.81
C THR A 29 -2.89 -12.35 11.87
N LEU A 30 -3.19 -11.60 10.82
CA LEU A 30 -4.43 -10.91 10.58
C LEU A 30 -5.26 -11.82 9.66
N PRO A 31 -6.30 -12.49 10.18
CA PRO A 31 -7.12 -13.39 9.35
C PRO A 31 -7.83 -12.60 8.24
N ASP A 32 -8.13 -11.33 8.51
CA ASP A 32 -8.76 -10.40 7.59
C ASP A 32 -8.12 -9.00 7.66
N TYR A 33 -8.33 -8.22 6.60
CA TYR A 33 -7.90 -6.82 6.53
C TYR A 33 -9.00 -5.92 5.99
N TYR A 34 -8.99 -4.67 6.45
CA TYR A 34 -9.91 -3.65 5.99
C TYR A 34 -9.49 -3.05 4.64
N VAL A 35 -10.37 -3.15 3.64
CA VAL A 35 -10.24 -2.54 2.32
C VAL A 35 -10.56 -1.05 2.41
N ARG A 36 -9.55 -0.21 2.18
CA ARG A 36 -9.72 1.24 2.17
C ARG A 36 -10.31 1.70 0.84
N LYS A 37 -11.11 2.77 0.88
CA LYS A 37 -11.72 3.37 -0.32
C LYS A 37 -10.70 3.72 -1.41
N CYS A 38 -9.51 4.18 -1.02
CA CYS A 38 -8.45 4.54 -1.97
C CYS A 38 -7.75 3.34 -2.63
N TYR A 39 -7.95 2.11 -2.15
CA TYR A 39 -7.22 0.95 -2.69
C TYR A 39 -7.54 0.68 -4.15
N SER A 40 -8.78 0.94 -4.60
CA SER A 40 -9.15 0.80 -6.01
C SER A 40 -8.41 1.81 -6.89
N GLU A 41 -8.31 3.07 -6.46
CA GLU A 41 -7.62 4.12 -7.21
C GLU A 41 -6.13 3.80 -7.38
N TYR A 42 -5.47 3.35 -6.30
CA TYR A 42 -4.07 2.93 -6.36
C TYR A 42 -3.86 1.66 -7.19
N TYR A 43 -4.81 0.73 -7.17
CA TYR A 43 -4.74 -0.47 -8.01
C TYR A 43 -4.73 -0.09 -9.49
N ASP A 44 -5.64 0.78 -9.91
CA ASP A 44 -5.73 1.23 -11.31
C ASP A 44 -4.48 2.02 -11.73
N LEU A 45 -3.96 2.88 -10.85
CA LEU A 45 -2.72 3.61 -11.08
C LEU A 45 -1.52 2.67 -11.30
N ILE A 46 -1.37 1.64 -10.46
CA ILE A 46 -0.28 0.66 -10.61
C ILE A 46 -0.43 -0.11 -11.91
N LEU A 47 -1.65 -0.51 -12.29
CA LEU A 47 -1.88 -1.18 -13.57
C LEU A 47 -1.52 -0.30 -14.78
N GLU A 48 -1.83 1.00 -14.72
CA GLU A 48 -1.41 1.97 -15.73
C GLU A 48 0.11 2.02 -15.84
N MET A 49 0.80 2.13 -14.70
CA MET A 49 2.26 2.16 -14.64
C MET A 49 2.90 0.85 -15.16
N LEU A 50 2.29 -0.31 -14.90
CA LEU A 50 2.77 -1.61 -15.39
C LEU A 50 2.70 -1.75 -16.92
N LYS A 51 1.96 -0.89 -17.63
CA LYS A 51 2.00 -0.86 -19.11
C LYS A 51 3.36 -0.39 -19.63
N THR A 52 4.09 0.39 -18.83
CA THR A 52 5.36 1.03 -19.23
C THR A 52 6.54 0.51 -18.43
N TYR A 53 6.35 0.14 -17.16
CA TYR A 53 7.40 -0.25 -16.24
C TYR A 53 7.24 -1.69 -15.77
N ASN A 54 8.34 -2.43 -15.71
CA ASN A 54 8.34 -3.82 -15.21
C ASN A 54 8.40 -3.91 -13.68
N ILE A 55 8.79 -2.82 -13.00
CA ILE A 55 9.01 -2.78 -11.55
C ILE A 55 8.38 -1.49 -11.01
N ILE A 56 7.58 -1.62 -9.95
CA ILE A 56 6.96 -0.51 -9.25
C ILE A 56 7.30 -0.60 -7.77
N THR A 57 7.70 0.52 -7.18
CA THR A 57 7.96 0.63 -5.74
C THR A 57 6.87 1.47 -5.09
N VAL A 58 6.17 0.89 -4.11
CA VAL A 58 5.15 1.60 -3.32
C VAL A 58 5.79 2.10 -2.03
N THR A 59 5.90 3.43 -1.88
CA THR A 59 6.48 4.09 -0.71
C THR A 59 5.42 4.76 0.15
N GLY A 60 5.73 5.00 1.42
CA GLY A 60 4.84 5.72 2.34
C GLY A 60 5.27 5.56 3.78
N THR A 61 4.66 6.32 4.67
CA THR A 61 4.96 6.33 6.11
C THR A 61 4.89 4.91 6.71
N PRO A 62 5.76 4.56 7.67
CA PRO A 62 5.61 3.34 8.46
C PRO A 62 4.21 3.19 9.03
N GLY A 63 3.70 1.96 9.10
CA GLY A 63 2.36 1.70 9.64
C GLY A 63 1.17 2.11 8.75
N ILE A 64 1.38 2.79 7.62
CA ILE A 64 0.27 3.25 6.76
C ILE A 64 -0.52 2.10 6.10
N GLY A 65 0.01 0.87 6.11
CA GLY A 65 -0.64 -0.32 5.55
C GLY A 65 -0.18 -0.70 4.14
N LYS A 66 1.09 -0.47 3.78
CA LYS A 66 1.66 -0.86 2.47
C LYS A 66 1.58 -2.38 2.23
N SER A 67 1.91 -3.18 3.24
CA SER A 67 1.80 -4.63 3.21
C SER A 67 0.37 -5.10 2.97
N ILE A 68 -0.59 -4.51 3.69
CA ILE A 68 -2.02 -4.80 3.51
C ILE A 68 -2.49 -4.44 2.10
N PHE A 69 -2.04 -3.29 1.59
CA PHE A 69 -2.35 -2.90 0.21
C PHE A 69 -1.76 -3.87 -0.82
N TYR A 70 -0.56 -4.39 -0.59
CA TYR A 70 0.01 -5.42 -1.47
C TYR A 70 -0.83 -6.70 -1.46
N ALA A 71 -1.35 -7.13 -0.30
CA ALA A 71 -2.27 -8.26 -0.21
C ALA A 71 -3.54 -8.03 -1.05
N TYR A 72 -4.14 -6.84 -0.94
CA TYR A 72 -5.26 -6.42 -1.77
C TYR A 72 -4.94 -6.46 -3.27
N PHE A 73 -3.81 -5.88 -3.66
CA PHE A 73 -3.36 -5.85 -5.05
C PHE A 73 -3.17 -7.27 -5.58
N TYR A 74 -2.47 -8.13 -4.84
CA TYR A 74 -2.20 -9.52 -5.21
C TYR A 74 -3.50 -10.30 -5.46
N GLN A 75 -4.44 -10.26 -4.50
CA GLN A 75 -5.71 -10.98 -4.64
C GLN A 75 -6.54 -10.48 -5.82
N ARG A 76 -6.66 -9.15 -5.97
CA ARG A 76 -7.43 -8.55 -7.05
C ARG A 76 -6.80 -8.84 -8.41
N HIS A 77 -5.47 -8.80 -8.49
CA HIS A 77 -4.74 -9.11 -9.71
C HIS A 77 -4.89 -10.58 -10.10
N LYS A 78 -4.71 -11.51 -9.15
CA LYS A 78 -4.90 -12.95 -9.36
C LYS A 78 -6.31 -13.30 -9.85
N LYS A 79 -7.34 -12.64 -9.31
CA LYS A 79 -8.75 -12.82 -9.74
C LYS A 79 -9.00 -12.28 -11.15
N SER A 80 -8.40 -11.14 -11.51
CA SER A 80 -8.66 -10.47 -12.79
C SER A 80 -7.78 -10.96 -13.93
N ARG A 81 -6.60 -11.52 -13.63
CA ARG A 81 -5.62 -12.02 -14.60
C ARG A 81 -4.97 -13.30 -14.06
N PRO A 82 -5.68 -14.45 -14.10
CA PRO A 82 -5.14 -15.70 -13.57
C PRO A 82 -3.86 -16.16 -14.28
N ASP A 83 -3.64 -15.68 -15.50
CA ASP A 83 -2.52 -15.93 -16.40
C ASP A 83 -1.32 -14.99 -16.17
N THR A 84 -1.45 -13.95 -15.33
CA THR A 84 -0.33 -13.06 -14.96
C THR A 84 0.22 -13.41 -13.59
N THR A 85 1.51 -13.74 -13.54
CA THR A 85 2.20 -14.11 -12.28
C THR A 85 2.99 -12.92 -11.74
N ILE A 86 2.72 -12.53 -10.49
CA ILE A 86 3.60 -11.63 -9.73
C ILE A 86 4.77 -12.48 -9.20
N ILE A 87 5.96 -12.29 -9.77
CA ILE A 87 7.11 -13.18 -9.53
C ILE A 87 7.82 -12.87 -8.21
N THR A 88 7.87 -11.60 -7.80
CA THR A 88 8.56 -11.20 -6.56
C THR A 88 7.97 -9.92 -5.97
N ALA A 89 8.02 -9.83 -4.63
CA ALA A 89 7.79 -8.61 -3.88
C ALA A 89 8.86 -8.49 -2.79
N SER A 90 9.32 -7.27 -2.56
CA SER A 90 10.31 -6.96 -1.54
C SER A 90 9.71 -5.99 -0.53
N PHE A 91 9.97 -6.24 0.75
CA PHE A 91 9.49 -5.44 1.86
C PHE A 91 10.69 -5.04 2.71
N THR A 92 10.82 -3.74 2.98
CA THR A 92 11.78 -3.23 3.97
C THR A 92 11.02 -2.85 5.23
N LYS A 93 11.41 -3.44 6.37
CA LYS A 93 10.85 -3.09 7.69
C LYS A 93 11.34 -1.69 8.13
N ASP A 94 12.52 -1.31 7.67
CA ASP A 94 13.17 -0.06 8.04
C ASP A 94 12.79 1.05 7.06
N SER A 95 12.07 2.07 7.53
CA SER A 95 12.16 3.38 6.93
C SER A 95 13.30 4.11 7.64
N VAL A 96 14.40 4.39 6.96
CA VAL A 96 15.34 5.39 7.47
C VAL A 96 14.62 6.73 7.33
N THR A 97 13.94 7.16 8.38
CA THR A 97 13.50 8.55 8.54
C THR A 97 14.79 9.36 8.61
N ARG A 98 15.27 9.88 7.48
CA ARG A 98 16.25 10.96 7.53
C ARG A 98 15.49 12.16 8.07
N PRO A 99 15.82 12.69 9.27
CA PRO A 99 15.34 14.01 9.64
C PRO A 99 15.76 14.94 8.49
N TRP A 100 14.87 15.82 8.05
CA TRP A 100 15.19 16.85 7.09
C TRP A 100 16.55 17.48 7.46
N LEU A 101 17.55 17.32 6.59
CA LEU A 101 18.80 18.07 6.69
C LEU A 101 18.42 19.54 6.47
N ALA A 102 18.12 20.24 7.57
CA ALA A 102 18.22 21.68 7.62
C ALA A 102 19.72 22.02 7.61
N GLU A 103 20.33 21.96 6.42
CA GLU A 103 21.70 22.43 6.22
C GLU A 103 21.65 23.96 6.06
N GLY A 104 21.41 24.64 7.18
CA GLY A 104 21.67 26.06 7.34
C GLY A 104 23.05 26.23 7.99
N ARG A 105 24.07 26.52 7.18
CA ARG A 105 25.45 26.79 7.62
C ARG A 105 25.46 27.79 8.78
N ILE A 106 25.99 27.37 9.91
CA ILE A 106 26.47 28.27 10.97
C ILE A 106 27.75 28.91 10.44
N GLY A 107 27.65 30.14 9.94
CA GLY A 107 28.80 30.99 9.69
C GLY A 107 29.30 31.57 11.02
N SER A 108 30.26 30.89 11.65
CA SER A 108 31.07 31.46 12.71
C SER A 108 32.03 32.49 12.12
N GLY A 109 31.64 33.77 12.11
CA GLY A 109 32.55 34.90 11.89
C GLY A 109 33.28 35.21 13.18
N GLY A 110 34.52 34.73 13.30
CA GLY A 110 35.46 35.11 14.35
C GLY A 110 36.10 36.45 14.04
N LEU A 111 36.27 37.25 15.11
CA LEU A 111 36.99 38.51 15.16
C LEU A 111 38.45 38.37 14.68
N ALA A 112 38.91 39.34 13.90
CA ALA A 112 40.30 39.78 13.81
C ALA A 112 40.30 41.30 13.58
#